data_AF-A0A0K8U5I7-F1
#
_entry.id   AF-A0A0K8U5I7-F1
#
_cell.length_a   1.000
_cell.length_b   1.000
_cell.length_c   1.000
_cell.angle_alpha   90.00
_cell.angle_beta   90.00
_cell.angle_gamma   90.00
#
_symmetry.space_group_name_H-M   'P 1'
#
loop_
_entity.id
_entity.type
_entity.pdbx_description
1 polymer ?
#
loop_
_entity_poly.entity_id
_entity_poly.type
_entity_poly.pdbx_seq_one_letter_code
_entity_poly.pdbx_strand_id
1 'polypeptide(L)'
;MSAFTCINCCVKFASADIQRDHYKTDWHRFNLKRRVAELPAVTAEQFQERVLRMRQEKATEEEESQMSFYCNACRKQFGNQKAHDNHLNSKKHKENLLRFEKEHKGENTEITKKSVVPQKPHPALVAAAQGKGRFALQKQQQKEDEEDEYEDVDDEDDGEYEIVEEEETGQIDSDEWEKLPENPLSEKDCLFCTHVSEDMVENLKHMSVAHSFFIPDAEYCTDLEGLLYYLGEKVANYFICLWCNDRGKTFYTLDAVRKHMLDKGHCQMLHEGVALAEYADYYDYSSSYPDHVSIHKFQTMYIKINMQYNTTARRHGCR
;
A
#
# COMPACT_ATOMS: atom_id res chain seq x y z
N MET A 1 -47.67 17.37 19.52
CA MET A 1 -46.22 17.10 19.42
C MET A 1 -45.94 16.68 17.99
N SER A 2 -45.07 17.38 17.28
CA SER A 2 -44.69 17.08 15.89
C SER A 2 -43.94 15.74 15.84
N ALA A 3 -44.43 14.80 15.02
CA ALA A 3 -43.74 13.54 14.80
C ALA A 3 -42.64 13.75 13.74
N PHE A 4 -41.39 13.40 14.07
CA PHE A 4 -40.26 13.49 13.14
C PHE A 4 -40.23 12.22 12.30
N THR A 5 -40.55 12.29 11.00
CA THR A 5 -40.68 11.10 10.14
C THR A 5 -40.02 11.28 8.79
N CYS A 6 -39.46 10.21 8.21
CA CYS A 6 -38.98 10.19 6.83
C CYS A 6 -39.93 9.36 5.96
N ILE A 7 -40.53 9.99 4.95
CA ILE A 7 -41.48 9.33 4.03
C ILE A 7 -40.75 8.39 3.06
N ASN A 8 -39.51 8.73 2.66
CA ASN A 8 -38.71 7.90 1.75
C ASN A 8 -38.28 6.56 2.38
N CYS A 9 -38.17 6.53 3.70
CA CYS A 9 -37.69 5.37 4.44
C CYS A 9 -38.74 4.79 5.39
N CYS A 10 -39.95 5.35 5.40
CA CYS A 10 -41.08 4.94 6.23
C CYS A 10 -40.76 4.79 7.74
N VAL A 11 -39.90 5.66 8.29
CA VAL A 11 -39.47 5.60 9.70
C VAL A 11 -39.80 6.86 10.50
N LYS A 12 -39.96 6.67 11.81
CA LYS A 12 -40.20 7.72 12.80
C LYS A 12 -38.99 7.86 13.73
N PHE A 13 -38.68 9.08 14.12
CA PHE A 13 -37.55 9.45 14.96
C PHE A 13 -38.03 10.10 16.26
N ALA A 14 -37.24 9.93 17.32
CA ALA A 14 -37.51 10.50 18.63
C ALA A 14 -37.24 12.02 18.68
N SER A 15 -36.34 12.54 17.83
CA SER A 15 -35.97 13.95 17.78
C SER A 15 -35.69 14.45 16.36
N ALA A 16 -35.71 15.77 16.18
CA ALA A 16 -35.35 16.44 14.93
C ALA A 16 -33.87 16.23 14.56
N ASP A 17 -32.99 16.12 15.55
CA ASP A 17 -31.56 15.88 15.34
C ASP A 17 -31.32 14.51 14.67
N ILE A 18 -31.94 13.46 15.20
CA ILE A 18 -31.83 12.10 14.64
C ILE A 18 -32.39 12.06 13.21
N GLN A 19 -33.46 12.80 12.94
CA GLN A 19 -34.02 12.90 11.58
C GLN A 19 -33.02 13.58 10.61
N ARG A 20 -32.33 14.65 11.05
CA ARG A 20 -31.30 15.31 10.23
C ARG A 20 -30.12 14.39 9.93
N ASP A 21 -29.68 13.61 10.90
CA ASP A 21 -28.57 12.68 10.70
C ASP A 21 -28.98 11.51 9.81
N HIS A 22 -30.22 11.04 9.90
CA HIS A 22 -30.75 10.03 8.96
C HIS A 22 -30.63 10.47 7.49
N TYR A 23 -30.91 11.74 7.16
CA TYR A 23 -30.81 12.24 5.78
C TYR A 23 -29.38 12.17 5.19
N LYS A 24 -28.35 12.06 6.04
CA LYS A 24 -26.95 11.92 5.64
C LYS A 24 -26.54 10.46 5.42
N THR A 25 -27.32 9.50 5.91
CA THR A 25 -26.99 8.07 5.83
C THR A 25 -27.12 7.50 4.42
N ASP A 26 -26.31 6.49 4.11
CA ASP A 26 -26.39 5.80 2.82
C ASP A 26 -27.71 5.02 2.65
N TRP A 27 -28.34 4.60 3.75
CA TRP A 27 -29.67 4.01 3.72
C TRP A 27 -30.74 5.00 3.19
N HIS A 28 -30.67 6.27 3.62
CA HIS A 28 -31.58 7.30 3.10
C HIS A 28 -31.36 7.55 1.61
N ARG A 29 -30.09 7.74 1.20
CA ARG A 29 -29.70 7.96 -0.20
C ARG A 29 -30.14 6.79 -1.09
N PHE A 30 -29.98 5.56 -0.60
CA PHE A 30 -30.38 4.35 -1.29
C PHE A 30 -31.90 4.28 -1.50
N ASN A 31 -32.69 4.52 -0.46
CA ASN A 31 -34.15 4.50 -0.55
C ASN A 31 -34.70 5.66 -1.39
N LEU A 32 -34.05 6.83 -1.35
CA LEU A 32 -34.37 7.94 -2.25
C LEU A 32 -34.17 7.54 -3.72
N LYS A 33 -33.03 6.92 -4.06
CA LYS A 33 -32.76 6.42 -5.43
C LYS A 33 -33.76 5.37 -5.88
N ARG A 34 -34.18 4.47 -4.97
CA ARG A 34 -35.24 3.48 -5.25
C ARG A 34 -36.59 4.14 -5.53
N ARG A 35 -36.94 5.16 -4.75
CA ARG A 35 -38.20 5.90 -4.94
C ARG A 35 -38.22 6.67 -6.26
N VAL A 36 -37.09 7.25 -6.66
CA VAL A 36 -36.93 7.88 -8.00
C VAL A 36 -37.14 6.85 -9.11
N ALA A 37 -36.74 5.59 -8.89
CA ALA A 37 -36.97 4.48 -9.80
C ALA A 37 -38.35 3.78 -9.59
N GLU A 38 -39.27 4.40 -8.86
CA GLU A 38 -40.61 3.86 -8.52
C GLU A 38 -40.59 2.50 -7.80
N LEU A 39 -39.47 2.14 -7.18
CA LEU A 39 -39.30 0.91 -6.43
C LEU A 39 -39.64 1.11 -4.93
N PRO A 40 -40.23 0.10 -4.26
CA PRO A 40 -40.50 0.15 -2.83
C PRO A 40 -39.24 0.41 -1.98
N ALA A 41 -39.42 1.17 -0.91
CA ALA A 41 -38.37 1.43 0.08
C ALA A 41 -37.96 0.15 0.80
N VAL A 42 -36.66 0.02 1.04
CA VAL A 42 -36.04 -1.11 1.73
C VAL A 42 -35.91 -0.78 3.20
N THR A 43 -36.25 -1.74 4.06
CA THR A 43 -36.15 -1.57 5.52
C THR A 43 -34.68 -1.44 5.96
N ALA A 44 -34.45 -0.94 7.16
CA ALA A 44 -33.09 -0.83 7.70
C ALA A 44 -32.40 -2.20 7.80
N GLU A 45 -33.13 -3.23 8.22
CA GLU A 45 -32.64 -4.61 8.35
C GLU A 45 -32.21 -5.19 6.99
N GLN A 46 -33.05 -5.05 5.97
CA GLN A 46 -32.72 -5.52 4.61
C GLN A 46 -31.56 -4.75 3.97
N PHE A 47 -31.41 -3.46 4.31
CA PHE A 47 -30.26 -2.67 3.85
C PHE A 47 -28.97 -3.15 4.52
N GLN A 48 -29.00 -3.42 5.83
CA GLN A 48 -27.88 -3.98 6.57
C GLN A 48 -27.47 -5.35 6.03
N GLU A 49 -28.43 -6.26 5.80
CA GLU A 49 -28.17 -7.58 5.22
C GLU A 49 -27.49 -7.47 3.85
N ARG A 50 -27.93 -6.54 3.01
CA ARG A 50 -27.30 -6.29 1.70
C ARG A 50 -25.88 -5.75 1.84
N VAL A 51 -25.63 -4.83 2.78
CA VAL A 51 -24.29 -4.30 3.04
C VAL A 51 -23.37 -5.42 3.55
N LEU A 52 -23.86 -6.28 4.44
CA LEU A 52 -23.12 -7.44 4.94
C LEU A 52 -22.78 -8.41 3.82
N ARG A 53 -23.73 -8.72 2.93
CA ARG A 53 -23.49 -9.58 1.77
C ARG A 53 -22.45 -8.99 0.82
N MET A 54 -22.56 -7.71 0.47
CA MET A 54 -21.56 -7.02 -0.35
C MET A 54 -20.16 -7.06 0.29
N ARG A 55 -20.08 -6.90 1.62
CA ARG A 55 -18.80 -6.99 2.35
C ARG A 55 -18.25 -8.42 2.36
N GLN A 56 -19.11 -9.43 2.47
CA GLN A 56 -18.72 -10.84 2.39
C GLN A 56 -18.24 -11.21 0.98
N GLU A 57 -18.97 -10.82 -0.07
CA GLU A 57 -18.57 -11.03 -1.47
C GLU A 57 -17.19 -10.42 -1.73
N LYS A 58 -16.97 -9.17 -1.28
CA LYS A 58 -15.68 -8.51 -1.39
C LYS A 58 -14.58 -9.23 -0.60
N ALA A 59 -14.88 -9.71 0.61
CA ALA A 59 -13.93 -10.49 1.41
C ALA A 59 -13.56 -11.82 0.73
N THR A 60 -14.54 -12.52 0.13
CA THR A 60 -14.27 -13.75 -0.61
C THR A 60 -13.45 -13.50 -1.89
N GLU A 61 -13.71 -12.41 -2.61
CA GLU A 61 -12.90 -12.01 -3.77
C GLU A 61 -11.46 -11.65 -3.36
N GLU A 62 -11.30 -10.97 -2.22
CA GLU A 62 -9.99 -10.68 -1.63
C GLU A 62 -9.27 -11.98 -1.23
N GLU A 63 -9.94 -12.92 -0.56
CA GLU A 63 -9.39 -14.25 -0.20
C GLU A 63 -8.98 -15.07 -1.45
N GLU A 64 -9.82 -15.10 -2.48
CA GLU A 64 -9.52 -15.79 -3.74
C GLU A 64 -8.32 -15.16 -4.46
N SER A 65 -8.17 -13.83 -4.40
CA SER A 65 -7.04 -13.11 -4.98
C SER A 65 -5.72 -13.32 -4.22
N GLN A 66 -5.81 -13.65 -2.93
CA GLN A 66 -4.65 -13.92 -2.05
C GLN A 66 -4.23 -15.40 -2.06
N MET A 67 -5.04 -16.29 -2.64
CA MET A 67 -4.72 -17.71 -2.71
C MET A 67 -3.61 -17.98 -3.74
N SER A 68 -2.55 -18.67 -3.30
CA SER A 68 -1.47 -19.11 -4.20
C SER A 68 -1.15 -20.59 -4.00
N PHE A 69 -0.70 -21.23 -5.08
CA PHE A 69 -0.42 -22.66 -5.13
C PHE A 69 1.07 -22.88 -5.23
N TYR A 70 1.60 -23.78 -4.41
CA TYR A 70 3.02 -24.11 -4.42
C TYR A 70 3.25 -25.60 -4.73
N CYS A 71 4.19 -25.85 -5.63
CA CYS A 71 4.61 -27.19 -6.02
C CYS A 71 5.99 -27.47 -5.40
N ASN A 72 6.04 -28.43 -4.46
CA ASN A 72 7.27 -28.79 -3.75
C ASN A 72 8.29 -29.47 -4.68
N ALA A 73 7.83 -30.35 -5.57
CA ALA A 73 8.69 -31.06 -6.52
C ALA A 73 9.39 -30.13 -7.54
N CYS A 74 8.81 -28.96 -7.82
CA CYS A 74 9.37 -28.01 -8.78
C CYS A 74 9.85 -26.70 -8.14
N ARG A 75 9.60 -26.52 -6.84
CA ARG A 75 9.82 -25.29 -6.07
C ARG A 75 9.25 -24.03 -6.77
N LYS A 76 8.01 -24.12 -7.27
CA LYS A 76 7.34 -23.04 -8.03
C LYS A 76 6.01 -22.62 -7.40
N GLN A 77 5.77 -21.30 -7.38
CA GLN A 77 4.53 -20.68 -6.91
C GLN A 77 3.68 -20.18 -8.09
N PHE A 78 2.36 -20.31 -7.97
CA PHE A 78 1.38 -19.94 -8.99
C PHE A 78 0.26 -19.11 -8.35
N GLY A 79 -0.06 -17.97 -8.98
CA GLY A 79 -1.11 -17.07 -8.50
C GLY A 79 -2.55 -17.46 -8.90
N ASN A 80 -2.74 -18.59 -9.60
CA ASN A 80 -4.08 -19.11 -9.88
C ASN A 80 -4.06 -20.64 -10.00
N GLN A 81 -5.20 -21.27 -9.68
CA GLN A 81 -5.36 -22.73 -9.70
C GLN A 81 -5.13 -23.29 -11.11
N LYS A 82 -5.63 -22.62 -12.16
CA LYS A 82 -5.54 -23.11 -13.55
C LYS A 82 -4.10 -23.25 -14.05
N ALA A 83 -3.23 -22.29 -13.73
CA ALA A 83 -1.82 -22.29 -14.11
C ALA A 83 -1.05 -23.36 -13.33
N HIS A 84 -1.39 -23.56 -12.05
CA HIS A 84 -0.86 -24.65 -11.25
C HIS A 84 -1.26 -26.03 -11.82
N ASP A 85 -2.53 -26.23 -12.16
CA ASP A 85 -3.01 -27.50 -12.72
C ASP A 85 -2.36 -27.81 -14.08
N ASN A 86 -2.18 -26.77 -14.90
CA ASN A 86 -1.46 -26.90 -16.17
C ASN A 86 0.03 -27.24 -15.94
N HIS A 87 0.64 -26.67 -14.89
CA HIS A 87 1.99 -27.03 -14.48
C HIS A 87 2.10 -28.51 -14.07
N LEU A 88 1.18 -29.03 -13.24
CA LEU A 88 1.19 -30.44 -12.83
C LEU A 88 1.09 -31.41 -14.01
N ASN A 89 0.39 -31.01 -15.06
CA ASN A 89 0.25 -31.81 -16.29
C ASN A 89 1.46 -31.73 -17.23
N SER A 90 2.38 -30.80 -17.00
CA SER A 90 3.56 -30.60 -17.84
C SER A 90 4.53 -31.78 -17.76
N LYS A 91 5.14 -32.15 -18.90
CA LYS A 91 6.20 -33.16 -18.97
C LYS A 91 7.37 -32.84 -18.02
N LYS A 92 7.73 -31.55 -17.91
CA LYS A 92 8.77 -31.08 -16.98
C LYS A 92 8.43 -31.34 -15.52
N HIS A 93 7.16 -31.21 -15.12
CA HIS A 93 6.76 -31.51 -13.75
C HIS A 93 6.90 -33.00 -13.45
N LYS A 94 6.46 -33.86 -14.36
CA LYS A 94 6.55 -35.33 -14.22
C LYS A 94 8.00 -35.82 -14.08
N GLU A 95 8.93 -35.24 -14.85
CA GLU A 95 10.36 -35.55 -14.74
C GLU A 95 10.94 -35.09 -13.39
N ASN A 96 10.57 -33.90 -12.92
CA ASN A 96 10.99 -33.40 -11.61
C ASN A 96 10.38 -34.17 -10.44
N LEU A 97 9.13 -34.62 -10.57
CA LEU A 97 8.45 -35.45 -9.58
C LEU A 97 9.21 -36.77 -9.37
N LEU A 98 9.61 -37.43 -10.46
CA LEU A 98 10.39 -38.67 -10.39
C LEU A 98 11.76 -38.48 -9.74
N ARG A 99 12.37 -37.29 -9.83
CA ARG A 99 13.60 -36.96 -9.10
C ARG A 99 13.31 -36.75 -7.62
N PHE A 100 12.28 -35.96 -7.32
CA PHE A 100 11.84 -35.66 -5.96
C PHE A 100 11.45 -36.93 -5.17
N GLU A 101 10.74 -37.87 -5.80
CA GLU A 101 10.36 -39.15 -5.19
C GLU A 101 11.57 -40.08 -4.94
N LYS A 102 12.62 -39.98 -5.77
CA LYS A 102 13.86 -40.74 -5.56
C LYS A 102 14.68 -40.20 -4.40
N GLU A 103 14.70 -38.87 -4.24
CA GLU A 103 15.42 -38.16 -3.19
C GLU A 103 14.71 -38.29 -1.82
N HIS A 104 13.38 -38.41 -1.79
CA HIS A 104 12.57 -38.54 -0.56
C HIS A 104 11.94 -39.92 -0.34
N LYS A 105 12.72 -41.00 -0.48
CA LYS A 105 12.24 -42.37 -0.22
C LYS A 105 11.81 -42.58 1.24
N GLY A 106 10.51 -42.49 1.51
CA GLY A 106 9.89 -43.01 2.75
C GLY A 106 9.03 -42.04 3.54
N GLU A 107 9.01 -40.74 3.19
CA GLU A 107 8.17 -39.75 3.87
C GLU A 107 6.93 -39.42 3.03
N ASN A 108 5.77 -39.36 3.69
CA ASN A 108 4.50 -38.99 3.05
C ASN A 108 4.44 -37.46 2.88
N THR A 109 5.29 -36.93 2.01
CA THR A 109 5.46 -35.49 1.81
C THR A 109 4.46 -35.01 0.76
N GLU A 110 3.52 -34.15 1.17
CA GLU A 110 2.52 -33.59 0.25
C GLU A 110 3.18 -32.88 -0.93
N ILE A 111 2.93 -33.35 -2.14
CA ILE A 111 3.55 -32.84 -3.38
C ILE A 111 3.09 -31.41 -3.69
N THR A 112 1.85 -31.08 -3.31
CA THR A 112 1.25 -29.76 -3.52
C THR A 112 0.58 -29.28 -2.24
N LYS A 113 0.82 -28.02 -1.88
CA LYS A 113 0.18 -27.38 -0.73
C LYS A 113 -0.64 -26.18 -1.21
N LYS A 114 -1.92 -26.16 -0.83
CA LYS A 114 -2.75 -24.95 -0.94
C LYS A 114 -2.46 -24.11 0.28
N SER A 115 -1.89 -22.93 0.08
CA SER A 115 -1.66 -21.99 1.17
C SER A 115 -2.50 -20.75 0.91
N VAL A 116 -3.29 -20.37 1.90
CA VAL A 116 -3.70 -18.97 2.04
C VAL A 116 -2.42 -18.25 2.40
N VAL A 117 -1.77 -17.68 1.39
CA VAL A 117 -0.72 -16.72 1.64
C VAL A 117 -1.51 -15.45 1.94
N PRO A 118 -1.59 -14.98 3.20
CA PRO A 118 -2.03 -13.61 3.38
C PRO A 118 -1.17 -12.81 2.41
N GLN A 119 -1.76 -11.97 1.56
CA GLN A 119 -0.95 -10.95 0.92
C GLN A 119 -0.40 -10.18 2.10
N LYS A 120 0.82 -10.54 2.53
CA LYS A 120 1.59 -9.76 3.46
C LYS A 120 1.59 -8.43 2.74
N PRO A 121 0.95 -7.39 3.32
CA PRO A 121 1.19 -6.07 2.82
C PRO A 121 2.71 -5.97 2.70
N HIS A 122 3.19 -5.35 1.63
CA HIS A 122 4.62 -5.16 1.43
C HIS A 122 5.26 -4.85 2.79
N PRO A 123 6.44 -5.39 3.17
CA PRO A 123 7.00 -5.17 4.49
C PRO A 123 6.96 -3.68 4.90
N ALA A 124 7.05 -2.76 3.93
CA ALA A 124 6.81 -1.32 4.09
C ALA A 124 5.39 -0.88 4.50
N LEU A 125 4.32 -1.51 4.01
CA LEU A 125 2.92 -1.23 4.38
C LEU A 125 2.55 -1.81 5.76
N VAL A 126 3.04 -3.00 6.12
CA VAL A 126 2.89 -3.55 7.49
C VAL A 126 3.67 -2.67 8.49
N ALA A 127 4.86 -2.24 8.07
CA ALA A 127 5.70 -1.36 8.83
C ALA A 127 5.12 0.06 8.99
N ALA A 128 4.51 0.62 7.94
CA ALA A 128 3.82 1.91 8.00
C ALA A 128 2.53 1.84 8.86
N ALA A 129 1.75 0.77 8.76
CA ALA A 129 0.52 0.59 9.52
C ALA A 129 0.74 0.35 11.03
N GLN A 130 1.90 -0.18 11.43
CA GLN A 130 2.27 -0.40 12.83
C GLN A 130 3.18 0.70 13.40
N GLY A 131 3.48 1.74 12.60
CA GLY A 131 4.51 2.73 12.92
C GLY A 131 5.92 2.15 13.04
N LYS A 132 6.14 0.89 12.61
CA LYS A 132 7.34 0.05 12.74
C LYS A 132 7.98 -0.22 11.38
N GLY A 133 8.40 0.85 10.73
CA GLY A 133 9.38 0.89 9.64
C GLY A 133 10.57 -0.05 9.80
N ARG A 134 10.46 -1.33 9.36
CA ARG A 134 11.54 -2.28 8.94
C ARG A 134 12.13 -3.24 10.00
N PHE A 135 12.27 -4.52 9.63
CA PHE A 135 13.56 -5.22 9.33
C PHE A 135 13.32 -6.68 8.87
N ALA A 136 14.00 -7.11 7.81
CA ALA A 136 14.38 -8.50 7.55
C ALA A 136 15.52 -8.53 6.53
N LEU A 137 16.77 -8.38 6.99
CA LEU A 137 18.00 -8.96 6.40
C LEU A 137 19.22 -8.38 7.14
N GLN A 138 19.69 -9.05 8.18
CA GLN A 138 21.10 -8.97 8.58
C GLN A 138 21.50 -10.22 9.37
N LYS A 139 22.06 -11.21 8.68
CA LYS A 139 23.15 -12.02 9.25
C LYS A 139 24.07 -12.40 8.10
N GLN A 140 25.38 -12.27 8.35
CA GLN A 140 26.52 -12.47 7.46
C GLN A 140 26.94 -11.25 6.62
N GLN A 141 27.80 -10.42 7.22
CA GLN A 141 29.10 -10.08 6.62
C GLN A 141 29.93 -9.26 7.60
N GLN A 142 30.77 -9.94 8.37
CA GLN A 142 32.10 -9.48 8.76
C GLN A 142 32.99 -10.72 8.79
N LYS A 143 34.21 -10.56 8.24
CA LYS A 143 35.24 -11.53 7.84
C LYS A 143 35.15 -11.93 6.36
N GLU A 144 36.16 -11.75 5.51
CA GLU A 144 37.57 -11.38 5.66
C GLU A 144 38.03 -10.87 4.27
N ASP A 145 38.91 -9.87 4.24
CA ASP A 145 39.84 -9.63 3.14
C ASP A 145 41.03 -10.59 3.36
N GLU A 146 41.46 -11.32 2.33
CA GLU A 146 42.87 -11.63 1.94
C GLU A 146 42.94 -12.82 0.96
N GLU A 147 44.02 -12.82 0.16
CA GLU A 147 44.19 -13.38 -1.20
C GLU A 147 44.50 -14.90 -1.29
N ASP A 148 44.48 -15.37 -2.55
CA ASP A 148 45.32 -16.42 -3.18
C ASP A 148 44.78 -17.83 -3.53
N GLU A 149 44.78 -18.07 -4.86
CA GLU A 149 45.28 -19.23 -5.64
C GLU A 149 44.73 -20.70 -5.52
N TYR A 150 44.18 -21.15 -6.67
CA TYR A 150 44.21 -22.48 -7.34
C TYR A 150 43.24 -23.65 -7.02
N GLU A 151 42.73 -24.16 -8.17
CA GLU A 151 42.35 -25.54 -8.59
C GLU A 151 40.95 -26.15 -8.34
N ASP A 152 40.42 -26.68 -9.46
CA ASP A 152 39.24 -27.56 -9.64
C ASP A 152 39.30 -28.83 -8.78
N VAL A 153 38.25 -29.15 -8.01
CA VAL A 153 37.75 -30.54 -7.82
C VAL A 153 36.23 -30.54 -7.51
N ASP A 154 35.55 -31.49 -8.16
CA ASP A 154 34.15 -31.94 -7.99
C ASP A 154 33.72 -32.37 -6.56
N ASP A 155 32.43 -32.11 -6.29
CA ASP A 155 31.41 -32.90 -5.56
C ASP A 155 31.47 -33.24 -4.04
N GLU A 156 30.23 -33.37 -3.52
CA GLU A 156 29.73 -34.10 -2.32
C GLU A 156 29.79 -33.52 -0.89
N ASP A 157 28.57 -33.39 -0.30
CA ASP A 157 28.15 -33.75 1.09
C ASP A 157 28.81 -32.99 2.27
N ASP A 158 28.25 -32.77 3.46
CA ASP A 158 26.99 -32.92 4.17
C ASP A 158 27.00 -31.82 5.27
N GLY A 159 25.86 -31.49 5.88
CA GLY A 159 25.83 -30.42 6.89
C GLY A 159 24.65 -30.55 7.84
N GLU A 160 24.87 -31.34 8.87
CA GLU A 160 24.04 -31.57 10.06
C GLU A 160 23.64 -30.26 10.76
N TYR A 161 22.35 -30.08 11.06
CA TYR A 161 21.83 -28.95 11.84
C TYR A 161 21.48 -29.39 13.26
N GLU A 162 22.20 -28.84 14.25
CA GLU A 162 21.78 -28.89 15.65
C GLU A 162 20.74 -27.80 15.96
N ILE A 163 19.72 -28.19 16.70
CA ILE A 163 18.64 -27.37 17.23
C ILE A 163 19.19 -26.53 18.39
N VAL A 164 18.99 -25.20 18.38
CA VAL A 164 19.17 -24.37 19.57
C VAL A 164 17.90 -23.57 19.82
N GLU A 165 17.45 -23.69 21.07
CA GLU A 165 16.16 -23.35 21.65
C GLU A 165 15.87 -21.83 21.66
N GLU A 166 14.58 -21.51 21.61
CA GLU A 166 14.00 -20.17 21.81
C GLU A 166 14.16 -19.70 23.26
N GLU A 167 14.76 -18.54 23.47
CA GLU A 167 14.62 -17.64 24.64
C GLU A 167 15.17 -16.27 24.16
N GLU A 168 14.68 -15.08 24.48
CA GLU A 168 13.78 -14.54 25.48
C GLU A 168 13.38 -13.14 24.98
N THR A 169 12.17 -12.69 25.28
CA THR A 169 11.67 -11.35 24.98
C THR A 169 12.47 -10.26 25.70
N GLY A 170 13.43 -9.65 25.01
CA GLY A 170 14.15 -8.45 25.46
C GLY A 170 13.39 -7.16 25.15
N GLN A 171 13.23 -6.30 26.16
CA GLN A 171 12.75 -4.93 26.04
C GLN A 171 13.62 -4.16 25.02
N ILE A 172 12.99 -3.66 23.96
CA ILE A 172 13.66 -2.80 22.98
C ILE A 172 13.70 -1.39 23.56
N ASP A 173 14.92 -0.92 23.82
CA ASP A 173 15.27 0.41 24.28
C ASP A 173 14.78 1.47 23.28
N SER A 174 14.24 2.60 23.78
CA SER A 174 13.57 3.62 22.95
C SER A 174 14.52 4.38 22.02
N ASP A 175 15.82 4.19 22.19
CA ASP A 175 16.86 5.06 21.65
C ASP A 175 17.52 4.48 20.37
N GLU A 176 17.08 3.30 19.89
CA GLU A 176 17.57 2.67 18.65
C GLU A 176 16.82 3.12 17.37
N TRP A 177 16.00 4.16 17.44
CA TRP A 177 15.28 4.73 16.28
C TRP A 177 16.05 5.85 15.56
N GLU A 178 17.19 6.29 16.11
CA GLU A 178 17.89 7.50 15.64
C GLU A 178 18.90 7.28 14.50
N LYS A 179 19.02 6.07 13.93
CA LYS A 179 19.93 5.79 12.80
C LYS A 179 19.19 5.21 11.60
N LEU A 180 18.23 5.96 11.07
CA LEU A 180 17.67 5.67 9.75
C LEU A 180 18.79 5.80 8.69
N PRO A 181 18.94 4.84 7.76
CA PRO A 181 19.81 5.06 6.62
C PRO A 181 19.24 6.22 5.81
N GLU A 182 20.04 7.29 5.67
CA GLU A 182 19.70 8.47 4.88
C GLU A 182 19.27 8.04 3.47
N ASN A 183 18.23 8.69 2.92
CA ASN A 183 17.81 8.48 1.54
C ASN A 183 19.02 8.71 0.63
N PRO A 184 19.51 7.68 -0.09
CA PRO A 184 20.74 7.80 -0.87
C PRO A 184 20.54 8.66 -2.13
N LEU A 185 19.30 9.07 -2.43
CA LEU A 185 18.97 9.99 -3.52
C LEU A 185 18.52 11.33 -2.95
N SER A 186 19.25 12.38 -3.30
CA SER A 186 18.87 13.77 -3.06
C SER A 186 18.02 14.33 -4.22
N GLU A 187 17.51 15.55 -4.07
CA GLU A 187 16.83 16.30 -5.13
C GLU A 187 17.70 16.55 -6.39
N LYS A 188 19.02 16.35 -6.30
CA LYS A 188 19.97 16.51 -7.40
C LYS A 188 20.24 15.21 -8.15
N ASP A 189 19.91 14.07 -7.55
CA ASP A 189 20.14 12.75 -8.12
C ASP A 189 18.95 12.33 -8.99
N CYS A 190 19.23 11.82 -10.18
CA CYS A 190 18.18 11.30 -11.05
C CYS A 190 17.58 10.03 -10.44
N LEU A 191 16.25 9.94 -10.41
CA LEU A 191 15.57 8.75 -9.88
C LEU A 191 15.82 7.49 -10.73
N PHE A 192 16.01 7.65 -12.04
CA PHE A 192 16.00 6.54 -13.00
C PHE A 192 17.38 6.11 -13.50
N CYS A 193 18.41 6.94 -13.33
CA CYS A 193 19.78 6.64 -13.76
C CYS A 193 20.84 7.17 -12.79
N THR A 194 22.11 7.05 -13.14
CA THR A 194 23.25 7.48 -12.31
C THR A 194 23.64 8.95 -12.51
N HIS A 195 22.80 9.74 -13.19
CA HIS A 195 23.07 11.16 -13.44
C HIS A 195 22.83 11.99 -12.17
N VAL A 196 23.75 12.91 -11.89
CA VAL A 196 23.64 13.90 -10.82
C VAL A 196 23.68 15.28 -11.47
N SER A 197 22.69 16.11 -11.16
CA SER A 197 22.57 17.47 -11.69
C SER A 197 23.10 18.51 -10.69
N GLU A 198 23.34 19.73 -11.19
CA GLU A 198 23.83 20.83 -10.35
C GLU A 198 22.74 21.31 -9.37
N ASP A 199 21.49 21.38 -9.84
CA ASP A 199 20.32 21.84 -9.09
C ASP A 199 19.06 21.02 -9.42
N MET A 200 18.05 21.07 -8.54
CA MET A 200 16.77 20.36 -8.70
C MET A 200 16.08 20.65 -10.04
N VAL A 201 16.13 21.91 -10.51
CA VAL A 201 15.52 22.30 -11.79
C VAL A 201 16.20 21.62 -12.98
N GLU A 202 17.53 21.52 -12.96
CA GLU A 202 18.28 20.80 -14.00
C GLU A 202 18.08 19.28 -13.91
N ASN A 203 17.90 18.74 -12.69
CA ASN A 203 17.51 17.34 -12.51
C ASN A 203 16.15 17.05 -13.15
N LEU A 204 15.14 17.88 -12.90
CA LEU A 204 13.82 17.74 -13.51
C LEU A 204 13.85 17.87 -15.04
N LYS A 205 14.69 18.77 -15.58
CA LYS A 205 14.90 18.87 -17.03
C LYS A 205 15.53 17.58 -17.56
N HIS A 206 16.54 17.05 -16.91
CA HIS A 206 17.15 15.77 -17.28
C HIS A 206 16.11 14.63 -17.24
N MET A 207 15.35 14.50 -16.16
CA MET A 207 14.34 13.46 -15.99
C MET A 207 13.22 13.56 -17.05
N SER A 208 12.83 14.79 -17.45
CA SER A 208 11.83 14.98 -18.51
C SER A 208 12.36 14.64 -19.90
N VAL A 209 13.60 15.00 -20.24
CA VAL A 209 14.17 14.76 -21.58
C VAL A 209 14.69 13.33 -21.74
N ALA A 210 15.44 12.82 -20.77
CA ALA A 210 16.09 11.51 -20.86
C ALA A 210 15.15 10.36 -20.48
N HIS A 211 14.19 10.60 -19.58
CA HIS A 211 13.35 9.56 -19.01
C HIS A 211 11.85 9.79 -19.20
N SER A 212 11.44 10.88 -19.88
CA SER A 212 10.02 11.21 -20.09
C SER A 212 9.21 11.27 -18.80
N PHE A 213 9.86 11.63 -17.69
CA PHE A 213 9.20 11.81 -16.41
C PHE A 213 8.57 13.20 -16.33
N PHE A 214 7.30 13.23 -15.95
CA PHE A 214 6.53 14.44 -15.73
C PHE A 214 5.76 14.32 -14.42
N ILE A 215 5.65 15.44 -13.73
CA ILE A 215 4.86 15.56 -12.51
C ILE A 215 3.44 15.90 -12.92
N PRO A 216 2.45 15.03 -12.64
CA PRO A 216 1.06 15.31 -12.94
C PRO A 216 0.61 16.56 -12.20
N ASP A 217 -0.24 17.36 -12.85
CA ASP A 217 -0.89 18.51 -12.20
C ASP A 217 0.11 19.44 -11.48
N ALA A 218 1.28 19.68 -12.10
CA ALA A 218 2.38 20.42 -11.48
C ALA A 218 1.99 21.83 -11.01
N GLU A 219 0.92 22.42 -11.54
CA GLU A 219 0.37 23.70 -11.08
C GLU A 219 -0.25 23.66 -9.67
N TYR A 220 -0.63 22.47 -9.17
CA TYR A 220 -1.19 22.24 -7.84
C TYR A 220 -0.20 21.57 -6.88
N CYS A 221 1.03 21.29 -7.31
CA CYS A 221 2.06 20.71 -6.45
C CYS A 221 2.69 21.82 -5.59
N THR A 222 2.36 21.84 -4.30
CA THR A 222 2.84 22.88 -3.36
C THR A 222 4.19 22.54 -2.76
N ASP A 223 4.53 21.26 -2.66
CA ASP A 223 5.79 20.77 -2.10
C ASP A 223 6.47 19.78 -3.07
N LEU A 224 7.20 20.35 -4.04
CA LEU A 224 7.92 19.60 -5.06
C LEU A 224 9.13 18.85 -4.50
N GLU A 225 9.82 19.47 -3.54
CA GLU A 225 11.04 18.94 -2.92
C GLU A 225 10.70 17.71 -2.08
N GLY A 226 9.65 17.80 -1.24
CA GLY A 226 9.15 16.67 -0.48
C GLY A 226 8.64 15.54 -1.36
N LEU A 227 7.96 15.85 -2.48
CA LEU A 227 7.52 14.83 -3.43
C LEU A 227 8.71 14.09 -4.06
N LEU A 228 9.74 14.80 -4.52
CA LEU A 228 10.93 14.17 -5.10
C LEU A 228 11.71 13.34 -4.08
N TYR A 229 11.83 13.83 -2.85
CA TYR A 229 12.46 13.09 -1.77
C TYR A 229 11.73 11.76 -1.52
N TYR A 230 10.40 11.80 -1.42
CA TYR A 230 9.57 10.62 -1.23
C TYR A 230 9.67 9.62 -2.39
N LEU A 231 9.65 10.10 -3.63
CA LEU A 231 9.84 9.25 -4.81
C LEU A 231 11.24 8.62 -4.83
N GLY A 232 12.27 9.38 -4.42
CA GLY A 232 13.63 8.87 -4.21
C GLY A 232 13.68 7.75 -3.19
N GLU A 233 13.02 7.94 -2.05
CA GLU A 233 12.91 6.92 -1.00
C GLU A 233 12.21 5.66 -1.53
N LYS A 234 11.10 5.81 -2.26
CA LYS A 234 10.40 4.69 -2.92
C LYS A 234 11.29 3.86 -3.84
N VAL A 235 12.10 4.54 -4.65
CA VAL A 235 12.96 3.84 -5.62
C VAL A 235 14.20 3.24 -4.94
N ALA A 236 14.84 3.96 -4.02
CA ALA A 236 16.13 3.57 -3.47
C ALA A 236 16.07 2.77 -2.16
N ASN A 237 15.12 3.05 -1.27
CA ASN A 237 15.01 2.35 0.01
C ASN A 237 14.01 1.20 -0.03
N TYR A 238 12.96 1.34 -0.84
CA TYR A 238 11.89 0.34 -0.93
C TYR A 238 11.96 -0.50 -2.21
N PHE A 239 12.81 -0.11 -3.16
CA PHE A 239 12.94 -0.77 -4.45
C PHE A 239 11.60 -0.92 -5.21
N ILE A 240 10.77 0.12 -5.16
CA ILE A 240 9.44 0.13 -5.77
C ILE A 240 9.47 0.90 -7.08
N CYS A 241 8.90 0.29 -8.12
CA CYS A 241 8.66 0.95 -9.39
C CYS A 241 7.48 1.93 -9.27
N LEU A 242 7.72 3.20 -9.59
CA LEU A 242 6.74 4.30 -9.44
C LEU A 242 5.44 4.10 -10.24
N TRP A 243 5.48 3.32 -11.31
CA TRP A 243 4.30 3.01 -12.15
C TRP A 243 3.61 1.69 -11.77
N CYS A 244 4.39 0.61 -11.64
CA CYS A 244 3.82 -0.69 -11.28
C CYS A 244 3.23 -0.69 -9.88
N ASN A 245 3.81 0.11 -8.98
CA ASN A 245 3.55 0.07 -7.55
C ASN A 245 3.59 -1.41 -7.08
N ASP A 246 2.58 -1.86 -6.34
CA ASP A 246 2.48 -3.24 -5.83
C ASP A 246 2.09 -4.29 -6.89
N ARG A 247 1.74 -3.90 -8.11
CA ARG A 247 1.26 -4.82 -9.16
C ARG A 247 2.40 -5.49 -9.95
N GLY A 248 3.63 -5.36 -9.46
CA GLY A 248 4.86 -5.64 -10.22
C GLY A 248 5.72 -6.78 -9.69
N LYS A 249 6.88 -6.96 -10.33
CA LYS A 249 7.96 -7.81 -9.82
C LYS A 249 8.55 -7.16 -8.57
N THR A 250 8.90 -7.97 -7.58
CA THR A 250 9.70 -7.51 -6.43
C THR A 250 11.15 -7.33 -6.84
N PHE A 251 11.76 -6.22 -6.45
CA PHE A 251 13.17 -5.93 -6.69
C PHE A 251 13.93 -5.89 -5.36
N TYR A 252 15.24 -6.11 -5.42
CA TYR A 252 16.10 -6.20 -4.25
C TYR A 252 17.28 -5.23 -4.29
N THR A 253 17.44 -4.47 -5.38
CA THR A 253 18.51 -3.49 -5.57
C THR A 253 18.00 -2.29 -6.37
N LEU A 254 18.62 -1.12 -6.13
CA LEU A 254 18.30 0.14 -6.84
C LEU A 254 18.48 -0.02 -8.35
N ASP A 255 19.57 -0.67 -8.76
CA ASP A 255 19.87 -0.91 -10.17
C ASP A 255 18.84 -1.82 -10.85
N ALA A 256 18.31 -2.82 -10.15
CA ALA A 256 17.28 -3.69 -10.69
C ALA A 256 15.96 -2.94 -10.95
N VAL A 257 15.60 -2.03 -10.05
CA VAL A 257 14.40 -1.18 -10.19
C VAL A 257 14.57 -0.18 -11.31
N ARG A 258 15.69 0.57 -11.31
CA ARG A 258 16.01 1.53 -12.37
C ARG A 258 16.03 0.87 -13.74
N LYS A 259 16.69 -0.29 -13.86
CA LYS A 259 16.71 -1.07 -15.10
C LYS A 259 15.31 -1.49 -15.53
N HIS A 260 14.47 -1.96 -14.61
CA HIS A 260 13.08 -2.27 -14.93
C HIS A 260 12.29 -1.06 -15.42
N MET A 261 12.47 0.10 -14.77
CA MET A 261 11.78 1.33 -15.12
C MET A 261 12.19 1.79 -16.53
N LEU A 262 13.48 1.70 -16.87
CA LEU A 262 13.99 2.03 -18.19
C LEU A 262 13.55 1.01 -19.26
N ASP A 263 13.70 -0.30 -19.00
CA ASP A 263 13.39 -1.37 -19.96
C ASP A 263 11.90 -1.38 -20.36
N LYS A 264 11.02 -0.98 -19.44
CA LYS A 264 9.57 -0.93 -19.68
C LYS A 264 9.01 0.46 -19.96
N GLY A 265 9.83 1.51 -19.85
CA GLY A 265 9.36 2.89 -19.90
C GLY A 265 8.45 3.29 -18.73
N HIS A 266 8.59 2.63 -17.57
CA HIS A 266 7.86 2.93 -16.34
C HIS A 266 8.51 4.08 -15.54
N CYS A 267 8.89 5.14 -16.24
CA CYS A 267 9.50 6.33 -15.66
C CYS A 267 8.46 7.41 -15.35
N GLN A 268 7.24 7.00 -15.01
CA GLN A 268 6.11 7.87 -14.66
C GLN A 268 5.58 7.44 -13.30
N MET A 269 5.15 8.41 -12.49
CA MET A 269 4.49 8.10 -11.23
C MET A 269 3.02 7.76 -11.46
N LEU A 270 2.53 6.73 -10.78
CA LEU A 270 1.11 6.35 -10.82
C LEU A 270 0.28 7.38 -10.06
N HIS A 271 -0.40 8.29 -10.76
CA HIS A 271 -1.20 9.36 -10.18
C HIS A 271 -2.71 9.12 -10.40
N GLU A 272 -3.18 7.93 -10.02
CA GLU A 272 -4.59 7.56 -10.16
C GLU A 272 -5.05 6.64 -9.02
N GLY A 273 -6.36 6.63 -8.77
CA GLY A 273 -6.98 5.70 -7.81
C GLY A 273 -6.47 5.88 -6.38
N VAL A 274 -6.11 4.78 -5.72
CA VAL A 274 -5.66 4.79 -4.32
C VAL A 274 -4.30 5.49 -4.18
N ALA A 275 -3.46 5.48 -5.21
CA ALA A 275 -2.15 6.16 -5.19
C ALA A 275 -2.28 7.69 -5.11
N LEU A 276 -3.42 8.26 -5.53
CA LEU A 276 -3.67 9.70 -5.39
C LEU A 276 -3.69 10.14 -3.92
N ALA A 277 -4.19 9.28 -3.03
CA ALA A 277 -4.23 9.56 -1.59
C ALA A 277 -2.84 9.56 -0.96
N GLU A 278 -1.89 8.81 -1.53
CA GLU A 278 -0.51 8.73 -1.06
C GLU A 278 0.24 10.06 -1.27
N TYR A 279 -0.05 10.74 -2.39
CA TYR A 279 0.60 12.02 -2.74
C TYR A 279 -0.18 13.24 -2.26
N ALA A 280 -1.31 13.06 -1.58
CA ALA A 280 -2.23 14.16 -1.24
C ALA A 280 -1.57 15.27 -0.40
N ASP A 281 -0.59 14.92 0.44
CA ASP A 281 0.11 15.89 1.30
C ASP A 281 1.01 16.85 0.51
N TYR A 282 1.39 16.50 -0.73
CA TYR A 282 2.25 17.32 -1.60
C TYR A 282 1.46 18.20 -2.59
N TYR A 283 0.13 18.04 -2.64
CA TYR A 283 -0.74 18.70 -3.62
C TYR A 283 -1.86 19.48 -2.94
N ASP A 284 -2.11 20.70 -3.41
CA ASP A 284 -3.24 21.52 -3.01
C ASP A 284 -4.19 21.81 -4.19
N TYR A 285 -5.24 21.00 -4.28
CA TYR A 285 -6.31 21.18 -5.26
C TYR A 285 -7.41 22.15 -4.80
N SER A 286 -7.25 22.82 -3.65
CA SER A 286 -8.28 23.71 -3.09
C SER A 286 -8.74 24.79 -4.07
N SER A 287 -7.84 25.26 -4.93
CA SER A 287 -8.10 26.28 -5.96
C SER A 287 -8.88 25.77 -7.18
N SER A 288 -8.89 24.47 -7.44
CA SER A 288 -9.58 23.85 -8.58
C SER A 288 -11.08 23.63 -8.32
N TYR A 289 -11.51 23.67 -7.05
CA TYR A 289 -12.92 23.53 -6.68
C TYR A 289 -13.65 24.88 -6.76
N PRO A 290 -14.75 25.00 -7.54
CA PRO A 290 -15.56 26.22 -7.63
C PRO A 290 -16.10 26.74 -6.28
N ASP A 291 -16.17 25.86 -5.28
CA ASP A 291 -16.65 26.16 -3.92
C ASP A 291 -15.59 26.81 -3.01
N HIS A 292 -14.35 27.00 -3.47
CA HIS A 292 -13.28 27.64 -2.70
C HIS A 292 -13.65 29.08 -2.25
N VAL A 293 -14.46 29.78 -3.04
CA VAL A 293 -14.97 31.12 -2.71
C VAL A 293 -15.97 31.09 -1.52
N SER A 294 -16.60 29.95 -1.28
CA SER A 294 -17.59 29.75 -0.22
C SER A 294 -16.93 29.40 1.11
N ILE A 295 -15.92 28.52 1.10
CA ILE A 295 -15.26 28.02 2.32
C ILE A 295 -14.47 29.14 3.02
N HIS A 296 -13.77 30.00 2.25
CA HIS A 296 -13.03 31.13 2.84
C HIS A 296 -13.96 32.14 3.54
N LYS A 297 -15.21 32.28 3.09
CA LYS A 297 -16.25 33.09 3.78
C LYS A 297 -16.75 32.41 5.05
N PHE A 298 -16.91 31.09 5.06
CA PHE A 298 -17.31 30.34 6.26
C PHE A 298 -16.21 30.33 7.32
N GLN A 299 -14.95 30.15 6.93
CA GLN A 299 -13.81 30.10 7.87
C GLN A 299 -13.52 31.49 8.46
N THR A 300 -13.59 32.56 7.66
CA THR A 300 -13.50 33.94 8.18
C THR A 300 -14.72 34.36 9.02
N MET A 301 -15.93 33.88 8.73
CA MET A 301 -17.08 34.05 9.63
C MET A 301 -16.91 33.30 10.95
N TYR A 302 -16.47 32.04 10.92
CA TYR A 302 -16.31 31.20 12.11
C TYR A 302 -15.26 31.77 13.07
N ILE A 303 -14.15 32.31 12.54
CA ILE A 303 -13.12 32.99 13.34
C ILE A 303 -13.65 34.29 13.95
N LYS A 304 -14.39 35.10 13.18
CA LYS A 304 -15.01 36.36 13.70
C LYS A 304 -16.06 36.11 14.77
N ILE A 305 -16.87 35.06 14.62
CA ILE A 305 -17.88 34.66 15.58
C ILE A 305 -17.22 34.20 16.89
N ASN A 306 -16.18 33.36 16.82
CA ASN A 306 -15.48 32.89 18.02
C ASN A 306 -14.69 33.99 18.76
N MET A 307 -14.20 35.04 18.08
CA MET A 307 -13.59 36.20 18.77
C MET A 307 -14.60 37.06 19.55
N GLN A 308 -15.87 37.10 19.13
CA GLN A 308 -16.93 37.83 19.84
C GLN A 308 -17.44 37.08 21.08
N TYR A 309 -17.44 35.75 21.06
CA TYR A 309 -17.80 34.93 22.23
C TYR A 309 -16.71 34.94 23.31
N ASN A 310 -15.43 35.02 22.94
CA ASN A 310 -14.33 35.06 23.92
C ASN A 310 -14.14 36.43 24.60
N THR A 311 -14.66 37.51 24.02
CA THR A 311 -14.62 38.86 24.61
C THR A 311 -15.78 39.15 25.55
N THR A 312 -16.90 38.42 25.43
CA THR A 312 -18.05 38.51 26.34
C THR A 312 -17.90 37.62 27.58
N ALA A 313 -17.20 36.48 27.49
CA ALA A 313 -16.95 35.60 28.63
C ALA A 313 -15.97 36.17 29.69
N ARG A 314 -15.11 37.15 29.34
CA ARG A 314 -14.19 37.79 30.30
C ARG A 314 -14.80 38.93 31.13
N ARG A 315 -16.06 39.33 30.89
CA ARG A 315 -16.70 40.44 31.63
C ARG A 315 -17.69 40.01 32.73
N HIS A 316 -17.96 38.72 32.92
CA HIS A 316 -18.92 38.23 33.92
C HIS A 316 -18.34 37.31 35.00
N GLY A 317 -17.02 37.35 35.22
CA GLY A 317 -16.33 36.54 36.25
C GLY A 317 -15.62 37.34 37.34
N CYS A 318 -16.07 38.56 37.66
CA CYS A 318 -15.53 39.31 38.79
C CYS A 318 -16.56 40.28 39.38
N ARG A 319 -17.42 39.75 40.25
CA ARG A 319 -17.92 40.38 41.48
C ARG A 319 -18.77 39.41 42.26
#